data_AF-A0A2I0XFB3-F1
#
_entry.id   AF-A0A2I0XFB3-F1
#
_cell.length_a   1.000
_cell.length_b   1.000
_cell.length_c   1.000
_cell.angle_alpha   90.00
_cell.angle_beta   90.00
_cell.angle_gamma   90.00
#
_symmetry.space_group_name_H-M   'P 1'
#
loop_
_entity.id
_entity.type
_entity.pdbx_description
1 polymer ?
#
loop_
_entity_poly.entity_id
_entity_poly.type
_entity_poly.pdbx_seq_one_letter_code
_entity_poly.pdbx_strand_id
1 'polypeptide(L)' 'MRGLRTAGFVGDSLNRNMFVSLFCMLRKVYVGEVRKWRPAGADRGFTFVRNNLTVAYHRTNLLARYVGQPAQMEAP' A
#
# COMPACT_ATOMS: atom_id res chain seq x y z
N MET A 1 3.22 11.01 13.38
CA MET A 1 3.98 9.77 13.08
C MET A 1 5.42 10.15 12.72
N ARG A 2 6.26 10.51 13.71
CA ARG A 2 7.69 10.77 13.48
C ARG A 2 8.46 9.52 13.91
N GLY A 3 9.15 8.84 13.00
CA GLY A 3 10.07 7.73 13.30
C GLY A 3 9.80 6.38 12.63
N LEU A 4 8.68 6.19 11.92
CA LEU A 4 8.44 4.99 11.10
C LEU A 4 8.95 5.21 9.67
N ARG A 5 9.65 4.20 9.13
CA ARG A 5 10.02 4.16 7.72
C ARG A 5 8.83 3.63 6.93
N THR A 6 8.41 4.34 5.89
CA THR A 6 7.21 4.01 5.12
C THR A 6 7.54 3.76 3.65
N ALA A 7 7.10 2.63 3.11
CA ALA A 7 7.11 2.34 1.68
C ALA A 7 5.67 2.22 1.18
N GLY A 8 5.31 2.99 0.15
CA GLY A 8 3.96 3.04 -0.41
C GLY A 8 3.94 2.59 -1.87
N PHE A 9 2.99 1.73 -2.21
CA PHE A 9 2.64 1.36 -3.58
C PHE A 9 1.33 2.04 -3.94
N VAL A 10 1.33 2.77 -5.05
CA VAL A 10 0.14 3.48 -5.54
C VAL A 10 -0.07 3.07 -6.98
N GLY A 11 -1.23 2.52 -7.32
CA GLY A 11 -1.48 2.08 -8.70
C GLY A 11 -2.59 1.04 -8.84
N ASP A 12 -2.51 0.28 -9.91
CA ASP A 12 -3.49 -0.74 -10.29
C ASP A 12 -3.13 -2.14 -9.73
N SER A 13 -3.67 -3.18 -10.35
CA SER A 13 -3.45 -4.58 -9.99
C SER A 13 -1.99 -5.04 -10.12
N LEU A 14 -1.17 -4.44 -10.99
CA LEU A 14 0.26 -4.75 -11.09
C LEU A 14 1.01 -4.24 -9.85
N ASN A 15 0.71 -3.01 -9.41
CA ASN A 15 1.29 -2.46 -8.20
C ASN A 15 0.85 -3.23 -6.94
N ARG A 16 -0.36 -3.79 -6.96
CA ARG A 16 -0.81 -4.74 -5.92
C ARG A 16 0.07 -6.00 -5.89
N ASN A 17 0.46 -6.54 -7.03
CA ASN A 17 1.32 -7.71 -7.10
C ASN A 17 2.72 -7.40 -6.55
N MET A 18 3.30 -6.25 -6.91
CA MET A 18 4.59 -5.83 -6.34
C MET A 18 4.52 -5.65 -4.82
N PHE A 19 3.45 -5.04 -4.31
CA PHE A 19 3.21 -4.90 -2.87
C PHE A 19 3.19 -6.25 -2.14
N VAL A 20 2.45 -7.23 -2.68
CA VAL A 20 2.37 -8.58 -2.09
C VAL A 20 3.73 -9.27 -2.16
N SER A 21 4.44 -9.17 -3.28
CA SER A 21 5.78 -9.75 -3.43
C SER A 21 6.78 -9.19 -2.41
N LEU A 22 6.82 -7.87 -2.23
CA LEU A 22 7.66 -7.25 -1.21
C LEU A 22 7.26 -7.69 0.20
N PHE A 23 5.97 -7.70 0.50
CA PHE A 23 5.47 -8.18 1.79
C PHE A 23 5.93 -9.61 2.09
N CYS A 24 5.82 -10.53 1.12
CA CYS A 24 6.25 -11.91 1.26
C CYS A 24 7.76 -12.04 1.49
N MET A 25 8.59 -11.26 0.79
CA MET A 25 10.04 -11.22 1.04
C MET A 25 10.35 -10.73 2.45
N LEU A 26 9.73 -9.62 2.87
CA LEU A 26 9.91 -9.05 4.20
C LEU A 26 9.43 -10.01 5.29
N ARG A 27 8.32 -10.73 5.08
CA ARG A 27 7.78 -11.70 6.04
C ARG A 27 8.70 -12.90 6.26
N LYS A 28 9.45 -13.31 5.22
CA LYS A 28 10.43 -14.39 5.32
C LYS A 28 11.69 -13.97 6.06
N VAL A 29 12.19 -12.77 5.78
CA VAL A 29 13.44 -12.26 6.39
C VAL A 29 13.21 -11.74 7.80
N TYR A 30 12.12 -11.03 8.04
CA TYR A 30 11.78 -10.46 9.34
C TYR A 30 10.81 -11.38 10.09
N VAL A 31 11.37 -12.13 11.04
CA VAL A 31 10.60 -12.94 11.99
C VAL A 31 10.11 -12.04 13.12
N GLY A 32 8.80 -11.82 13.19
CA GLY A 32 8.22 -11.00 14.24
C GLY A 32 6.76 -10.64 14.01
N GLU A 33 6.29 -9.75 14.86
CA GLU A 33 4.92 -9.26 14.84
C GLU A 33 4.67 -8.35 13.62
N VAL A 34 3.67 -8.73 12.83
CA VAL A 34 3.17 -7.94 11.71
C VAL A 34 1.77 -7.48 12.07
N ARG A 35 1.58 -6.17 12.15
CA ARG A 35 0.28 -5.56 12.43
C ARG A 35 -0.36 -5.10 11.13
N LYS A 36 -1.61 -5.50 10.89
CA LYS A 36 -2.39 -4.98 9.77
C LYS A 36 -2.70 -3.50 10.04
N TRP A 37 -2.48 -2.66 9.03
CA TRP A 37 -2.68 -1.22 9.09
C TRP A 37 -3.60 -0.81 7.94
N ARG A 38 -4.68 -0.07 8.24
CA ARG A 38 -5.58 0.51 7.23
C ARG A 38 -5.88 1.98 7.58
N PRO A 39 -5.09 2.93 7.09
CA PRO A 39 -5.37 4.35 7.27
C PRO A 39 -6.45 4.82 6.27
N ALA A 40 -7.10 5.94 6.60
CA ALA A 40 -7.95 6.63 5.64
C ALA A 40 -7.11 7.05 4.42
N GLY A 41 -7.44 6.54 3.23
CA GLY A 41 -6.71 6.81 1.99
C GLY A 41 -5.66 5.75 1.59
N ALA A 42 -5.52 4.61 2.27
CA ALA A 42 -4.80 3.45 1.73
C ALA A 42 -5.64 2.18 1.92
N ASP A 43 -5.78 1.38 0.87
CA ASP A 43 -6.66 0.21 0.89
C ASP A 43 -6.13 -0.88 1.82
N ARG A 44 -4.80 -1.06 1.83
CA ARG A 44 -4.14 -2.15 2.55
C ARG A 44 -2.75 -1.71 3.02
N GLY A 45 -2.39 -2.04 4.25
CA GLY A 45 -1.04 -1.87 4.75
C GLY A 45 -0.68 -2.86 5.85
N PHE A 46 0.62 -3.01 6.07
CA PHE A 46 1.19 -3.85 7.11
C PHE A 46 2.36 -3.12 7.77
N THR A 47 2.44 -3.22 9.10
CA THR A 47 3.53 -2.66 9.89
C THR A 47 4.32 -3.79 10.52
N PHE A 48 5.59 -3.87 10.18
CA PHE A 48 6.59 -4.72 10.80
C PHE A 48 7.09 -3.99 12.06
N VAL A 49 6.54 -4.36 13.22
CA VAL A 49 6.71 -3.62 14.48
C VAL A 49 8.18 -3.60 14.92
N ARG A 50 8.86 -4.74 14.80
CA ARG A 50 10.28 -4.88 15.18
C ARG A 50 11.22 -3.96 14.40
N ASN A 51 10.86 -3.60 13.18
CA ASN A 51 11.74 -2.85 12.27
C ASN A 51 11.26 -1.41 12.05
N ASN A 52 10.16 -1.01 12.69
CA ASN A 52 9.47 0.27 12.46
C ASN A 52 9.27 0.54 10.95
N LEU A 53 8.90 -0.50 10.20
CA LEU A 53 8.66 -0.44 8.76
C LEU A 53 7.18 -0.65 8.47
N THR A 54 6.55 0.29 7.79
CA THR A 54 5.18 0.15 7.30
C THR A 54 5.20 0.09 5.77
N VAL A 55 4.56 -0.93 5.22
CA VAL A 55 4.35 -1.07 3.77
C VAL A 55 2.87 -0.90 3.48
N ALA A 56 2.51 -0.02 2.56
CA ALA A 56 1.13 0.29 2.23
C ALA A 56 0.86 0.23 0.73
N TYR A 57 -0.38 -0.03 0.36
CA TYR A 57 -0.91 -0.06 -0.99
C TYR A 57 -2.19 0.76 -1.07
N HIS A 58 -2.25 1.64 -2.07
CA HIS A 58 -3.42 2.43 -2.42
C HIS A 58 -3.79 2.19 -3.88
N ARG A 59 -5.03 1.78 -4.13
CA ARG A 59 -5.52 1.55 -5.49
C ARG A 59 -5.85 2.88 -6.16
N THR A 60 -5.15 3.17 -7.24
CA THR A 60 -5.55 4.20 -8.20
C THR A 60 -5.21 3.72 -9.61
N ASN A 61 -6.22 3.52 -10.46
CA ASN A 61 -5.96 3.05 -11.82
C ASN A 61 -5.25 4.12 -12.67
N LEU A 62 -5.44 5.39 -12.32
CA LEU A 62 -4.75 6.53 -12.93
C LEU A 62 -4.06 7.32 -11.82
N LEU A 63 -2.76 7.56 -11.99
CA LEU A 63 -1.97 8.28 -10.99
C LEU A 63 -2.28 9.78 -10.97
N ALA A 64 -2.84 10.30 -12.06
CA ALA A 64 -3.33 11.67 -12.18
C ALA A 64 -4.77 11.66 -12.69
N ARG A 65 -5.53 12.70 -12.35
CA ARG A 65 -6.83 12.95 -12.99
C ARG A 65 -6.60 13.23 -14.47
N TYR A 66 -7.07 12.33 -15.32
CA TYR A 66 -7.08 12.55 -16.75
C TYR A 66 -8.21 13.54 -17.08
N VAL A 67 -7.83 14.75 -17.50
CA VAL A 67 -8.75 15.83 -17.83
C VAL A 67 -9.46 15.49 -19.15
N GLY A 68 -10.61 14.83 -19.05
CA GLY A 68 -11.36 14.33 -20.21
C GLY A 68 -12.15 13.05 -19.96
N GLN A 69 -11.96 12.36 -18.83
CA GLN A 69 -12.86 11.28 -18.46
C GLN A 69 -14.19 11.84 -17.93
N PRO A 70 -15.35 11.42 -18.50
CA PRO A 70 -16.62 11.69 -17.86
C PRO A 70 -16.60 11.07 -16.46
N ALA A 71 -17.36 11.66 -15.53
CA ALA A 71 -17.47 11.30 -14.11
C ALA A 71 -18.11 9.89 -13.86
N GLN A 72 -17.85 8.93 -14.74
CA GLN A 72 -18.38 7.57 -14.75
C GLN A 72 -17.42 6.54 -14.10
N MET A 73 -16.30 6.99 -13.53
CA MET A 73 -15.47 6.14 -12.65
C MET A 73 -15.62 6.52 -11.18
N GLU A 74 -16.73 7.16 -10.83
CA GLU A 74 -17.28 7.18 -9.48
C GLU A 74 -18.24 5.98 -9.41
N ALA A 75 -17.72 4.77 -9.15
CA ALA A 75 -18.56 3.61 -8.89
C ALA A 75 -18.65 3.39 -7.36
N PRO A 76 -19.83 2.97 -6.85
CA PRO A 76 -20.24 2.97 -5.44
C PRO A 76 -19.41 2.09 -4.50
#